data_AF-A0A2W4IDU6-F1
#
_entry.id   AF-A0A2W4IDU6-F1
#
_cell.length_a   1.000
_cell.length_b   1.000
_cell.length_c   1.000
_cell.angle_alpha   90.00
_cell.angle_beta   90.00
_cell.angle_gamma   90.00
#
_symmetry.space_group_name_H-M   'P 1'
#
loop_
_entity.id
_entity.type
_entity.pdbx_description
1 polymer ?
#
loop_
_entity_poly.entity_id
_entity_poly.type
_entity_poly.pdbx_seq_one_letter_code
_entity_poly.pdbx_strand_id
1 'polypeptide(L)'
;MKSFGNRGGGPEKQPGRPMGRPQPGQRPPANRGYGNENYQQDDSQYPGQFPNQQGMQNQGQWQGQQGQGQQWQGQQQDQWQGQGQYQDQGEQESGSGVRIEPGKRAGALLIDFVCAYFIGVILSVPMTFIPFINQFFNTSFAMPLVLLFRDCLFSGRGFGKNLMGLQVVDARTGRPCTLVQSFKRNIILCAPYVVLLIVKVILDLLQLANLPLPWWQTAHKMVHDSITGLIQIVGMIYVAVVLPMECYRAWKRPDSLRKGDEFAGTMVVEAGMDFSNPLPR
;
A
#
# COMPACT_ATOMS: atom_id res chain seq x y z
N MET A 1 -39.65 -26.62 -44.34
CA MET A 1 -38.65 -27.51 -44.99
C MET A 1 -37.56 -26.66 -45.64
N LYS A 2 -36.46 -26.36 -44.94
CA LYS A 2 -35.19 -25.99 -45.58
C LYS A 2 -34.06 -26.60 -44.75
N SER A 3 -33.37 -27.51 -45.43
CA SER A 3 -32.24 -28.33 -44.97
C SER A 3 -30.94 -27.63 -45.37
N PHE A 4 -30.02 -27.50 -44.42
CA PHE A 4 -28.59 -27.22 -44.57
C PHE A 4 -27.94 -27.94 -43.36
N GLY A 5 -27.07 -28.95 -43.44
CA GLY A 5 -26.04 -29.27 -44.43
C GLY A 5 -24.88 -28.30 -44.24
N ASN A 6 -23.63 -28.67 -43.96
CA ASN A 6 -22.94 -29.93 -43.74
C ASN A 6 -21.60 -29.57 -43.04
N ARG A 7 -21.11 -30.54 -42.28
CA ARG A 7 -19.79 -30.80 -41.69
C ARG A 7 -18.59 -29.95 -42.17
N GLY A 8 -17.87 -29.37 -41.20
CA GLY A 8 -16.46 -29.02 -41.30
C GLY A 8 -15.65 -29.78 -40.25
N GLY A 9 -14.76 -30.67 -40.71
CA GLY A 9 -13.88 -31.49 -39.87
C GLY A 9 -12.81 -30.64 -39.17
N GLY A 10 -12.73 -30.78 -37.84
CA GLY A 10 -11.67 -30.20 -37.04
C GLY A 10 -10.38 -31.05 -37.10
N PRO A 11 -9.21 -30.42 -36.93
CA PRO A 11 -7.91 -31.08 -37.04
C PRO A 11 -7.70 -32.13 -35.95
N GLU A 12 -7.23 -33.29 -36.40
CA GLU A 12 -6.88 -34.47 -35.63
C GLU A 12 -5.72 -34.14 -34.66
N LYS A 13 -5.99 -34.22 -33.35
CA LYS A 13 -4.99 -34.01 -32.30
C LYS A 13 -3.99 -35.16 -32.29
N GLN A 14 -2.73 -34.87 -32.62
CA GLN A 14 -1.63 -35.81 -32.44
C GLN A 14 -1.48 -36.20 -30.95
N PRO A 15 -1.26 -37.49 -30.64
CA PRO A 15 -1.02 -37.94 -29.28
C PRO A 15 0.34 -37.43 -28.76
N GLY A 16 0.29 -36.72 -27.62
CA GLY A 16 1.46 -36.19 -26.93
C GLY A 16 2.42 -37.31 -26.51
N ARG A 17 3.72 -37.08 -26.79
CA ARG A 17 4.79 -37.98 -26.33
C ARG A 17 4.87 -37.94 -24.80
N PRO A 18 5.09 -39.09 -24.14
CA PRO A 18 5.30 -39.13 -22.70
C PRO A 18 6.59 -38.39 -22.33
N MET A 19 6.47 -37.36 -21.48
CA MET A 19 7.62 -36.70 -20.88
C MET A 19 8.33 -37.69 -19.95
N GLY A 20 9.60 -37.98 -20.26
CA GLY A 20 10.45 -38.85 -19.47
C GLY A 20 10.60 -38.32 -18.04
N ARG A 21 10.52 -39.23 -17.06
CA ARG A 21 10.76 -38.91 -15.66
C ARG A 21 12.19 -38.38 -15.47
N PRO A 22 12.38 -37.28 -14.74
CA PRO A 22 13.71 -36.79 -14.40
C PRO A 22 14.46 -37.83 -13.56
N GLN A 23 15.70 -38.11 -13.94
CA GLN A 23 16.56 -39.04 -13.21
C GLN A 23 16.99 -38.41 -11.87
N PRO A 24 16.87 -39.12 -10.73
CA PRO A 24 17.38 -38.65 -9.46
C PRO A 24 18.91 -38.63 -9.50
N GLY A 25 19.51 -37.44 -9.37
CA GLY A 25 20.97 -37.29 -9.26
C GLY A 25 21.59 -36.16 -10.10
N GLN A 26 20.84 -35.52 -11.00
CA GLN A 26 21.36 -34.36 -11.73
C GLN A 26 21.15 -33.09 -10.90
N ARG A 27 22.25 -32.54 -10.37
CA ARG A 27 22.26 -31.20 -9.79
C ARG A 27 21.84 -30.21 -10.90
N PRO A 28 20.88 -29.30 -10.65
CA PRO A 28 20.54 -28.28 -11.63
C PRO A 28 21.78 -27.44 -11.97
N PRO A 29 21.95 -27.03 -13.24
CA PRO A 29 23.05 -26.15 -13.61
C PRO A 29 22.96 -24.87 -12.79
N ALA A 30 24.11 -24.42 -12.28
CA ALA A 30 24.23 -23.18 -11.54
C ALA A 30 23.56 -22.04 -12.34
N ASN A 31 22.54 -21.45 -11.73
CA ASN A 31 21.77 -20.36 -12.28
C ASN A 31 22.74 -19.20 -12.55
N ARG A 32 23.03 -18.93 -13.84
CA ARG A 32 23.79 -17.74 -14.25
C ARG A 32 22.94 -16.55 -13.86
N GLY A 33 23.40 -15.82 -12.85
CA GLY A 33 22.78 -14.59 -12.37
C GLY A 33 22.42 -13.70 -13.55
N TYR A 34 21.16 -13.26 -13.56
CA TYR A 34 20.73 -12.19 -14.43
C TYR A 34 21.58 -10.96 -14.09
N GLY A 35 22.21 -10.43 -15.14
CA GLY A 35 23.06 -9.27 -15.08
C GLY A 35 22.33 -8.12 -14.39
N ASN A 36 23.02 -7.55 -13.42
CA ASN A 36 22.75 -6.23 -12.89
C ASN A 36 22.91 -5.26 -14.07
N GLU A 37 21.82 -4.93 -14.76
CA GLU A 37 21.82 -3.83 -15.71
C GLU A 37 22.02 -2.55 -14.90
N ASN A 38 23.27 -2.07 -14.93
CA ASN A 38 23.65 -0.76 -14.45
C ASN A 38 22.72 0.28 -15.05
N TYR A 39 21.79 0.78 -14.26
CA TYR A 39 21.33 2.16 -14.43
C TYR A 39 22.56 3.03 -14.18
N GLN A 40 23.24 3.44 -15.26
CA GLN A 40 24.13 4.59 -15.24
C GLN A 40 23.29 5.80 -14.83
N GLN A 41 23.26 6.07 -13.53
CA GLN A 41 22.95 7.40 -13.02
C GLN A 41 24.09 8.31 -13.46
N ASP A 42 23.75 9.26 -14.33
CA ASP A 42 24.59 10.37 -14.74
C ASP A 42 24.74 11.32 -13.54
N ASP A 43 25.64 10.95 -12.63
CA ASP A 43 26.03 11.76 -11.46
C ASP A 43 27.07 12.81 -11.89
N SER A 44 26.62 13.84 -12.60
CA SER A 44 27.41 15.06 -12.74
C SER A 44 27.18 16.01 -11.56
N GLN A 45 28.22 16.09 -10.72
CA GLN A 45 28.62 17.22 -9.87
C GLN A 45 27.89 17.47 -8.54
N TYR A 46 28.42 16.85 -7.48
CA TYR A 46 28.58 17.51 -6.17
C TYR A 46 29.98 17.19 -5.61
N PRO A 47 30.88 18.18 -5.42
CA PRO A 47 32.12 17.97 -4.68
C PRO A 47 31.87 18.21 -3.19
N GLY A 48 32.00 17.16 -2.39
CA GLY A 48 31.93 17.22 -0.94
C GLY A 48 32.79 16.13 -0.32
N GLN A 49 34.08 16.41 -0.16
CA GLN A 49 35.03 15.58 0.55
C GLN A 49 34.60 15.35 2.00
N PHE A 50 34.51 14.09 2.42
CA PHE A 50 34.60 13.71 3.83
C PHE A 50 35.72 12.69 4.03
N PRO A 51 36.56 12.85 5.07
CA PRO A 51 37.73 11.99 5.29
C PRO A 51 37.40 10.67 5.98
N ASN A 52 38.23 9.67 5.65
CA ASN A 52 38.31 8.34 6.25
C ASN A 52 38.34 8.36 7.79
N GLN A 53 37.42 7.61 8.43
CA GLN A 53 37.63 7.15 9.80
C GLN A 53 38.26 5.76 9.78
N GLN A 54 39.52 5.73 10.22
CA GLN A 54 40.31 4.56 10.52
C GLN A 54 39.85 3.89 11.83
N GLY A 55 40.21 2.62 11.96
CA GLY A 55 39.66 1.66 12.90
C GLY A 55 39.82 1.97 14.38
N MET A 56 38.92 1.40 15.16
CA MET A 56 39.16 1.05 16.56
C MET A 56 39.03 -0.46 16.72
N GLN A 57 40.18 -1.11 16.87
CA GLN A 57 40.31 -2.44 17.47
C GLN A 57 40.03 -2.29 18.96
N ASN A 58 39.01 -2.97 19.47
CA ASN A 58 38.78 -3.06 20.90
C ASN A 58 39.13 -4.49 21.37
N GLN A 59 40.34 -4.63 21.92
CA GLN A 59 40.76 -5.79 22.70
C GLN A 59 40.29 -5.58 24.14
N GLY A 60 39.21 -6.28 24.51
CA GLY A 60 38.75 -6.39 25.90
C GLY A 60 38.89 -7.83 26.39
N GLN A 61 39.93 -8.07 27.18
CA GLN A 61 40.15 -9.29 27.96
C GLN A 61 38.99 -9.54 28.92
N TRP A 62 38.45 -10.76 28.93
CA TRP A 62 37.68 -11.27 30.06
C TRP A 62 38.34 -12.55 30.58
N GLN A 63 39.04 -12.40 31.70
CA GLN A 63 39.52 -13.49 32.55
C GLN A 63 38.34 -14.13 33.28
N GLY A 64 38.45 -15.44 33.47
CA GLY A 64 37.34 -16.29 33.88
C GLY A 64 36.94 -16.21 35.35
N GLN A 65 35.77 -16.77 35.61
CA GLN A 65 35.41 -17.27 36.93
C GLN A 65 34.63 -18.57 36.74
N GLN A 66 35.29 -19.68 37.07
CA GLN A 66 34.66 -20.99 37.22
C GLN A 66 33.90 -20.98 38.56
N GLY A 67 32.61 -21.29 38.52
CA GLY A 67 31.75 -21.41 39.70
C GLY A 67 30.66 -22.44 39.41
N GLN A 68 30.69 -23.51 40.18
CA GLN A 68 29.91 -24.74 40.03
C GLN A 68 28.42 -24.55 40.36
N GLY A 69 27.59 -25.32 39.63
CA GLY A 69 26.39 -25.97 40.17
C GLY A 69 25.17 -25.09 40.45
N GLN A 70 24.14 -25.22 39.62
CA GLN A 70 22.91 -25.88 40.06
C GLN A 70 21.99 -26.16 38.87
N GLN A 71 21.71 -27.45 38.74
CA GLN A 71 20.86 -28.09 37.76
C GLN A 71 19.40 -27.87 38.18
N TRP A 72 18.76 -26.83 37.65
CA TRP A 72 17.30 -26.69 37.69
C TRP A 72 16.72 -27.11 36.34
N GLN A 73 16.53 -28.43 36.21
CA GLN A 73 15.52 -29.02 35.34
C GLN A 73 14.16 -28.81 36.02
N GLY A 74 13.33 -27.94 35.46
CA GLY A 74 11.98 -27.66 35.95
C GLY A 74 11.09 -27.24 34.80
N GLN A 75 10.48 -28.25 34.17
CA GLN A 75 9.44 -28.18 33.15
C GLN A 75 8.47 -27.01 33.38
N GLN A 76 8.48 -26.01 32.50
CA GLN A 76 7.33 -25.14 32.20
C GLN A 76 7.69 -24.17 31.08
N GLN A 77 7.80 -24.65 29.84
CA GLN A 77 7.79 -23.77 28.66
C GLN A 77 7.36 -24.44 27.34
N ASP A 78 6.61 -25.54 27.41
CA ASP A 78 5.99 -26.17 26.25
C ASP A 78 4.48 -25.90 26.24
N GLN A 79 4.06 -24.66 25.98
CA GLN A 79 2.66 -24.42 25.57
C GLN A 79 2.36 -23.10 24.83
N TRP A 80 3.35 -22.54 24.14
CA TRP A 80 3.09 -21.54 23.10
C TRP A 80 3.70 -21.97 21.76
N GLN A 81 3.48 -23.23 21.39
CA GLN A 81 3.61 -23.72 20.01
C GLN A 81 2.31 -23.49 19.20
N GLY A 82 1.61 -22.40 19.51
CA GLY A 82 0.63 -21.78 18.61
C GLY A 82 1.32 -20.82 17.64
N GLN A 83 2.55 -21.12 17.21
CA GLN A 83 3.11 -20.51 16.01
C GLN A 83 2.24 -21.03 14.87
N GLY A 84 1.31 -20.17 14.43
CA GLY A 84 0.62 -20.36 13.18
C GLY A 84 1.66 -20.75 12.15
N GLN A 85 1.48 -21.95 11.61
CA GLN A 85 2.13 -22.38 10.38
C GLN A 85 1.72 -21.38 9.31
N TYR A 86 2.41 -20.23 9.27
CA TYR A 86 2.79 -19.65 8.01
C TYR A 86 3.63 -20.75 7.39
N GLN A 87 2.95 -21.62 6.64
CA GLN A 87 3.59 -22.52 5.72
C GLN A 87 4.67 -21.67 5.06
N ASP A 88 5.93 -22.08 5.27
CA ASP A 88 7.00 -21.82 4.33
C ASP A 88 6.46 -22.28 2.97
N GLN A 89 5.72 -21.39 2.31
CA GLN A 89 5.44 -21.44 0.89
C GLN A 89 6.81 -21.25 0.30
N GLY A 90 7.49 -22.40 0.16
CA GLY A 90 8.93 -22.49 0.02
C GLY A 90 9.41 -21.49 -0.99
N GLU A 91 10.39 -20.68 -0.58
CA GLU A 91 11.24 -19.82 -1.41
C GLU A 91 10.65 -19.62 -2.80
N GLN A 92 9.48 -18.97 -2.87
CA GLN A 92 8.92 -18.56 -4.15
C GLN A 92 9.94 -17.58 -4.67
N GLU A 93 10.68 -18.02 -5.69
CA GLU A 93 11.72 -17.29 -6.39
C GLU A 93 11.36 -15.81 -6.43
N SER A 94 11.99 -15.05 -5.53
CA SER A 94 11.67 -13.66 -5.19
C SER A 94 12.02 -12.66 -6.30
N GLY A 95 12.12 -13.13 -7.55
CA GLY A 95 12.84 -12.45 -8.61
C GLY A 95 12.11 -12.32 -9.95
N SER A 96 10.89 -12.82 -10.09
CA SER A 96 10.07 -12.45 -11.26
C SER A 96 8.84 -11.72 -10.77
N GLY A 97 8.81 -10.39 -10.98
CA GLY A 97 7.72 -9.53 -10.57
C GLY A 97 6.41 -10.07 -11.13
N VAL A 98 5.64 -10.77 -10.28
CA VAL A 98 4.34 -11.31 -10.67
C VAL A 98 3.48 -10.11 -11.03
N ARG A 99 3.16 -10.02 -12.32
CA ARG A 99 2.40 -8.91 -12.87
C ARG A 99 0.99 -9.00 -12.30
N ILE A 100 0.68 -8.15 -11.32
CA ILE A 100 -0.66 -8.06 -10.76
C ILE A 100 -1.60 -7.51 -11.82
N GLU A 101 -2.71 -8.19 -12.03
CA GLU A 101 -3.75 -7.75 -12.94
C GLU A 101 -4.27 -6.34 -12.54
N PRO A 102 -4.31 -5.38 -13.48
CA PRO A 102 -4.76 -4.02 -13.17
C PRO A 102 -6.21 -3.99 -12.68
N GLY A 103 -7.04 -4.92 -13.15
CA GLY A 103 -8.43 -5.09 -12.72
C GLY A 103 -8.54 -5.40 -11.22
N LYS A 104 -7.66 -6.28 -10.70
CA LYS A 104 -7.63 -6.57 -9.25
C LYS A 104 -7.28 -5.33 -8.42
N ARG A 105 -6.30 -4.54 -8.88
CA ARG A 105 -5.90 -3.28 -8.21
C ARG A 105 -7.01 -2.24 -8.23
N ALA A 106 -7.67 -2.07 -9.37
CA ALA A 106 -8.79 -1.12 -9.52
C ALA A 106 -10.00 -1.55 -8.68
N GLY A 107 -10.34 -2.84 -8.67
CA GLY A 107 -11.39 -3.40 -7.82
C GLY A 107 -11.11 -3.21 -6.33
N ALA A 108 -9.88 -3.51 -5.89
CA ALA A 108 -9.45 -3.27 -4.51
C ALA A 108 -9.56 -1.78 -4.12
N LEU A 109 -9.17 -0.87 -5.02
CA LEU A 109 -9.29 0.56 -4.83
C LEU A 109 -10.75 1.00 -4.67
N LEU A 110 -11.65 0.50 -5.51
CA LEU A 110 -13.09 0.81 -5.44
C LEU A 110 -13.69 0.34 -4.12
N ILE A 111 -13.38 -0.88 -3.69
CA ILE A 111 -13.84 -1.42 -2.40
C ILE A 111 -13.31 -0.56 -1.25
N ASP A 112 -12.02 -0.19 -1.28
CA ASP A 112 -11.43 0.70 -0.28
C ASP A 112 -12.15 2.06 -0.21
N PHE A 113 -12.60 2.64 -1.34
CA PHE A 113 -13.39 3.86 -1.36
C PHE A 113 -14.76 3.70 -0.70
N VAL A 114 -15.46 2.60 -1.00
CA VAL A 114 -16.76 2.29 -0.40
C VAL A 114 -16.61 2.10 1.11
N CYS A 115 -15.61 1.33 1.56
CA CYS A 115 -15.32 1.16 2.98
C CYS A 115 -14.96 2.49 3.64
N ALA A 116 -14.12 3.32 3.02
CA ALA A 116 -13.75 4.63 3.55
C ALA A 116 -14.94 5.57 3.68
N TYR A 117 -15.89 5.53 2.74
CA TYR A 117 -17.14 6.28 2.85
C TYR A 117 -17.97 5.83 4.06
N PHE A 118 -18.21 4.53 4.23
CA PHE A 118 -18.98 4.03 5.38
C PHE A 118 -18.29 4.32 6.72
N ILE A 119 -16.97 4.14 6.81
CA ILE A 119 -16.19 4.51 7.99
C ILE A 119 -16.33 6.01 8.25
N GLY A 120 -16.23 6.85 7.21
CA GLY A 120 -16.41 8.30 7.34
C GLY A 120 -17.80 8.68 7.85
N VAL A 121 -18.86 8.02 7.38
CA VAL A 121 -20.23 8.23 7.87
C VAL A 121 -20.32 7.84 9.34
N ILE A 122 -19.85 6.64 9.72
CA ILE A 122 -19.87 6.15 11.10
C ILE A 122 -19.10 7.09 12.03
N LEU A 123 -17.92 7.56 11.61
CA LEU A 123 -17.12 8.51 12.39
C LEU A 123 -17.79 9.88 12.52
N SER A 124 -18.58 10.30 11.52
CA SER A 124 -19.25 11.60 11.54
C SER A 124 -20.48 11.64 12.46
N VAL A 125 -21.19 10.52 12.65
CA VAL A 125 -22.38 10.44 13.53
C VAL A 125 -22.12 10.99 14.95
N PRO A 126 -21.12 10.51 15.71
CA PRO A 126 -20.86 11.04 17.05
C PRO A 126 -20.45 12.52 17.02
N MET A 127 -19.79 12.97 15.94
CA MET A 127 -19.35 14.36 15.79
C MET A 127 -20.54 15.30 15.63
N THR A 128 -21.66 14.85 15.08
CA THR A 128 -22.89 15.68 14.94
C THR A 128 -23.47 16.15 16.29
N PHE A 129 -23.20 15.44 17.39
CA PHE A 129 -23.67 15.82 18.72
C PHE A 129 -22.84 16.95 19.36
N ILE A 130 -21.67 17.27 18.80
CA ILE A 130 -20.79 18.34 19.29
C ILE A 130 -20.62 19.37 18.17
N PRO A 131 -21.42 20.46 18.13
CA PRO A 131 -21.47 21.40 17.02
C PRO A 131 -20.10 21.97 16.62
N PHE A 132 -19.27 22.26 17.62
CA PHE A 132 -17.91 22.77 17.42
C PHE A 132 -17.01 21.75 16.68
N ILE A 133 -17.09 20.47 17.04
CA ILE A 133 -16.28 19.41 16.39
C ILE A 133 -16.83 19.13 14.99
N ASN A 134 -18.16 19.07 14.83
CA ASN A 134 -18.81 18.82 13.54
C ASN A 134 -18.41 19.84 12.46
N GLN A 135 -18.13 21.08 12.87
CA GLN A 135 -17.68 22.14 11.96
C GLN A 135 -16.36 21.77 11.24
N PHE A 136 -15.43 21.14 11.97
CA PHE A 136 -14.10 20.78 11.44
C PHE A 136 -14.02 19.34 10.94
N PHE A 137 -14.68 18.40 11.63
CA PHE A 137 -14.57 16.96 11.38
C PHE A 137 -15.88 16.40 10.81
N ASN A 138 -16.22 16.79 9.58
CA ASN A 138 -17.36 16.21 8.88
C ASN A 138 -16.97 14.96 8.06
N THR A 139 -17.93 14.32 7.40
CA THR A 139 -17.67 13.15 6.53
C THR A 139 -16.65 13.46 5.42
N SER A 140 -16.65 14.69 4.89
CA SER A 140 -15.67 15.14 3.88
C SER A 140 -14.24 15.20 4.41
N PHE A 141 -14.06 15.38 5.73
CA PHE A 141 -12.77 15.32 6.40
C PHE A 141 -12.36 13.88 6.72
N ALA A 142 -13.29 13.07 7.21
CA ALA A 142 -13.01 11.69 7.62
C ALA A 142 -12.58 10.81 6.44
N MET A 143 -13.22 10.94 5.27
CA MET A 143 -12.96 10.05 4.15
C MET A 143 -11.51 10.13 3.61
N PRO A 144 -10.94 11.31 3.29
CA PRO A 144 -9.53 11.43 2.90
C PRO A 144 -8.56 10.93 3.97
N LEU A 145 -8.85 11.13 5.25
CA LEU A 145 -8.02 10.59 6.33
C LEU A 145 -8.01 9.06 6.33
N VAL A 146 -9.18 8.43 6.20
CA VAL A 146 -9.27 6.97 6.10
C VAL A 146 -8.48 6.48 4.88
N LEU A 147 -8.62 7.14 3.73
CA LEU A 147 -7.87 6.77 2.51
C LEU A 147 -6.35 6.95 2.64
N LEU A 148 -5.88 7.97 3.36
CA LEU A 148 -4.46 8.20 3.59
C LEU A 148 -3.82 7.06 4.39
N PHE A 149 -4.56 6.49 5.34
CA PHE A 149 -4.04 5.47 6.25
C PHE A 149 -4.52 4.05 5.95
N ARG A 150 -5.43 3.83 4.99
CA ARG A 150 -6.06 2.52 4.73
C ARG A 150 -5.08 1.37 4.55
N ASP A 151 -3.92 1.61 3.95
CA ASP A 151 -2.96 0.54 3.64
C ASP A 151 -2.18 0.08 4.87
N CYS A 152 -2.26 0.82 5.98
CA CYS A 152 -1.69 0.43 7.26
C CYS A 152 -2.52 -0.69 7.92
N LEU A 153 -3.81 -0.82 7.56
CA LEU A 153 -4.71 -1.81 8.11
C LEU A 153 -4.33 -3.22 7.63
N PHE A 154 -4.57 -4.21 8.48
CA PHE A 154 -4.36 -5.63 8.16
C PHE A 154 -2.93 -5.96 7.71
N SER A 155 -1.93 -5.32 8.34
CA SER A 155 -0.51 -5.52 8.00
C SER A 155 -0.19 -5.24 6.52
N GLY A 156 -0.61 -4.07 6.02
CA GLY A 156 -0.34 -3.71 4.63
C GLY A 156 -1.46 -4.05 3.65
N ARG A 157 -2.59 -4.59 4.08
CA ARG A 157 -3.60 -5.18 3.19
C ARG A 157 -4.85 -4.33 2.99
N GLY A 158 -5.14 -3.31 3.79
CA GLY A 158 -6.40 -2.54 3.62
C GLY A 158 -7.66 -3.42 3.59
N PHE A 159 -8.83 -2.88 3.27
CA PHE A 159 -10.06 -3.70 3.20
C PHE A 159 -10.20 -4.38 1.83
N GLY A 160 -10.18 -3.57 0.77
CA GLY A 160 -10.35 -4.05 -0.60
C GLY A 160 -9.16 -4.85 -1.10
N LYS A 161 -7.94 -4.47 -0.71
CA LYS A 161 -6.73 -5.22 -1.07
C LYS A 161 -6.72 -6.58 -0.39
N ASN A 162 -7.10 -6.67 0.88
CA ASN A 162 -7.24 -7.95 1.57
C ASN A 162 -8.27 -8.85 0.88
N LEU A 163 -9.45 -8.31 0.51
CA LEU A 163 -10.48 -9.06 -0.21
C LEU A 163 -10.03 -9.55 -1.60
N MET A 164 -9.15 -8.80 -2.25
CA MET A 164 -8.61 -9.14 -3.57
C MET A 164 -7.32 -9.97 -3.51
N GLY A 165 -6.88 -10.39 -2.32
CA GLY A 165 -5.66 -11.17 -2.13
C GLY A 165 -4.39 -10.39 -2.49
N LEU A 166 -4.35 -9.11 -2.12
CA LEU A 166 -3.24 -8.20 -2.37
C LEU A 166 -2.68 -7.67 -1.06
N GLN A 167 -1.35 -7.54 -0.99
CA GLN A 167 -0.66 -6.93 0.15
C GLN A 167 0.36 -5.90 -0.33
N VAL A 168 0.47 -4.82 0.43
CA VAL A 168 1.48 -3.80 0.23
C VAL A 168 2.66 -4.12 1.12
N VAL A 169 3.82 -4.26 0.49
CA VAL A 169 5.08 -4.53 1.17
C VAL A 169 6.11 -3.46 0.80
N ASP A 170 7.05 -3.24 1.70
CA ASP A 170 8.25 -2.47 1.43
C ASP A 170 9.06 -3.18 0.34
N ALA A 171 9.45 -2.44 -0.71
CA ALA A 171 10.09 -3.02 -1.90
C ALA A 171 11.51 -3.55 -1.64
N ARG A 172 12.16 -3.13 -0.54
CA ARG A 172 13.52 -3.55 -0.19
C ARG A 172 13.53 -4.70 0.81
N THR A 173 12.64 -4.64 1.80
CA THR A 173 12.64 -5.57 2.94
C THR A 173 11.59 -6.68 2.82
N GLY A 174 10.60 -6.53 1.92
CA GLY A 174 9.45 -7.44 1.80
C GLY A 174 8.50 -7.41 3.00
N ARG A 175 8.75 -6.54 3.99
CA ARG A 175 7.92 -6.42 5.18
C ARG A 175 6.63 -5.66 4.89
N PRO A 176 5.55 -5.86 5.68
CA PRO A 176 4.34 -5.06 5.61
C PRO A 176 4.61 -3.55 5.56
N CYS A 177 3.82 -2.84 4.77
CA CYS A 177 3.87 -1.39 4.67
C CYS A 177 3.70 -0.72 6.05
N THR A 178 4.60 0.20 6.38
CA THR A 178 4.48 1.04 7.59
C THR A 178 3.43 2.14 7.41
N LEU A 179 3.02 2.78 8.52
CA LEU A 179 2.09 3.91 8.50
C LEU A 179 2.61 5.07 7.66
N VAL A 180 3.90 5.41 7.77
CA VAL A 180 4.53 6.50 7.01
C VAL A 180 4.56 6.17 5.52
N GLN A 181 4.83 4.92 5.15
CA GLN A 181 4.78 4.49 3.75
C GLN A 181 3.36 4.54 3.20
N SER A 182 2.35 4.11 3.98
CA SER A 182 0.94 4.22 3.61
C SER A 182 0.54 5.67 3.33
N PHE A 183 0.92 6.59 4.23
CA PHE A 183 0.68 8.02 4.05
C PHE A 183 1.37 8.56 2.79
N LYS A 184 2.68 8.32 2.61
CA LYS A 184 3.43 8.76 1.41
C LYS A 184 2.82 8.22 0.12
N ARG A 185 2.36 6.98 0.13
CA ARG A 185 1.78 6.33 -1.05
C ARG A 185 0.43 6.92 -1.43
N ASN A 186 -0.41 7.20 -0.45
CA ASN A 186 -1.76 7.70 -0.67
C ASN A 186 -1.82 9.23 -0.77
N ILE A 187 -0.80 9.98 -0.32
CA ILE A 187 -0.81 11.45 -0.42
C ILE A 187 -0.85 11.91 -1.87
N ILE A 188 -0.25 11.19 -2.82
CA ILE A 188 -0.33 11.54 -4.24
C ILE A 188 -1.79 11.47 -4.71
N LEU A 189 -2.55 10.46 -4.27
CA LEU A 189 -3.97 10.34 -4.61
C LEU A 189 -4.83 11.37 -3.87
N CYS A 190 -4.49 11.66 -2.61
CA CYS A 190 -5.30 12.52 -1.73
C CYS A 190 -4.87 14.00 -1.74
N ALA A 191 -3.77 14.36 -2.41
CA ALA A 191 -3.16 15.69 -2.36
C ALA A 191 -4.16 16.82 -2.62
N PRO A 192 -5.02 16.77 -3.65
CA PRO A 192 -6.03 17.81 -3.85
C PRO A 192 -6.93 17.91 -2.63
N TYR A 193 -7.52 16.80 -2.18
CA TYR A 193 -8.41 16.78 -1.02
C TYR A 193 -7.75 17.34 0.24
N VAL A 194 -6.46 17.06 0.47
CA VAL A 194 -5.72 17.64 1.60
C VAL A 194 -5.60 19.15 1.46
N VAL A 195 -5.30 19.67 0.27
CA VAL A 195 -5.30 21.12 0.02
C VAL A 195 -6.69 21.71 0.25
N LEU A 196 -7.75 21.04 -0.24
CA LEU A 196 -9.13 21.48 -0.03
C LEU A 196 -9.47 21.52 1.46
N LEU A 197 -8.99 20.53 2.23
CA LEU A 197 -9.18 20.44 3.66
C LEU A 197 -8.55 21.62 4.40
N ILE A 198 -7.31 21.95 4.04
CA ILE A 198 -6.58 23.07 4.63
C ILE A 198 -7.30 24.38 4.32
N VAL A 199 -7.69 24.60 3.06
CA VAL A 199 -8.42 25.81 2.65
C VAL A 199 -9.74 25.93 3.40
N LYS A 200 -10.53 24.84 3.48
CA LYS A 200 -11.79 24.83 4.24
C LYS A 200 -11.56 25.21 5.70
N VAL A 201 -10.59 24.59 6.37
CA VAL A 201 -10.27 24.89 7.79
C VAL A 201 -9.88 26.36 7.96
N ILE A 202 -9.09 26.93 7.05
CA ILE A 202 -8.73 28.36 7.09
C ILE A 202 -9.98 29.23 6.94
N LEU A 203 -10.86 28.93 5.99
CA LEU A 203 -12.10 29.69 5.79
C LEU A 203 -13.04 29.60 7.01
N ASP A 204 -13.16 28.43 7.63
CA ASP A 204 -13.95 28.24 8.86
C ASP A 204 -13.37 29.05 10.03
N LEU A 205 -12.04 29.08 10.17
CA LEU A 205 -11.36 29.88 11.20
C LEU A 205 -11.55 31.38 10.97
N LEU A 206 -11.48 31.83 9.72
CA LEU A 206 -11.77 33.22 9.35
C LEU A 206 -13.23 33.60 9.63
N GLN A 207 -14.16 32.67 9.42
CA GLN A 207 -15.57 32.87 9.76
C GLN A 207 -15.77 33.06 11.27
N LEU A 208 -15.07 32.28 12.10
CA LEU A 208 -15.12 32.41 13.55
C LEU A 208 -14.52 33.74 14.06
N ALA A 209 -13.57 34.32 13.32
CA ALA A 209 -12.92 35.57 13.69
C ALA A 209 -13.73 36.84 13.32
N ASN A 210 -14.79 36.72 12.51
CA ASN A 210 -15.45 37.88 11.89
C ASN A 210 -16.55 38.54 12.77
N LEU A 211 -16.60 39.88 12.66
CA LEU A 211 -17.47 40.81 13.39
C LEU A 211 -18.98 40.63 13.11
N PRO A 212 -19.87 41.01 14.05
CA PRO A 212 -21.32 40.75 14.01
C PRO A 212 -22.10 41.70 13.08
N LEU A 213 -21.69 41.80 11.81
CA LEU A 213 -22.42 42.56 10.79
C LEU A 213 -23.28 41.60 9.92
N PRO A 214 -24.62 41.74 9.89
CA PRO A 214 -25.50 40.79 9.19
C PRO A 214 -25.24 40.66 7.68
N TRP A 215 -24.93 41.77 7.02
CA TRP A 215 -24.62 41.79 5.58
C TRP A 215 -23.28 41.09 5.27
N TRP A 216 -22.32 41.20 6.18
CA TRP A 216 -21.02 40.51 6.08
C TRP A 216 -21.18 39.00 6.16
N GLN A 217 -22.05 38.50 7.05
CA GLN A 217 -22.33 37.08 7.18
C GLN A 217 -22.93 36.48 5.90
N THR A 218 -23.85 37.20 5.25
CA THR A 218 -24.48 36.74 4.01
C THR A 218 -23.45 36.71 2.86
N ALA A 219 -22.68 37.79 2.69
CA ALA A 219 -21.64 37.85 1.66
C ALA A 219 -20.56 36.78 1.87
N HIS A 220 -20.08 36.60 3.10
CA HIS A 220 -19.08 35.58 3.45
C HIS A 220 -19.59 34.17 3.14
N LYS A 221 -20.86 33.87 3.46
CA LYS A 221 -21.46 32.56 3.15
C LYS A 221 -21.49 32.31 1.63
N MET A 222 -21.89 33.29 0.82
CA MET A 222 -21.91 33.13 -0.64
C MET A 222 -20.51 32.90 -1.22
N VAL A 223 -19.51 33.65 -0.72
CA VAL A 223 -18.10 33.47 -1.12
C VAL A 223 -17.59 32.10 -0.71
N HIS A 224 -17.83 31.68 0.54
CA HIS A 224 -17.46 30.37 1.05
C HIS A 224 -18.04 29.23 0.21
N ASP A 225 -19.35 29.27 -0.05
CA ASP A 225 -20.06 28.24 -0.82
C ASP A 225 -19.52 28.17 -2.27
N SER A 226 -19.23 29.33 -2.88
CA SER A 226 -18.67 29.42 -4.23
C SER A 226 -17.24 28.87 -4.31
N ILE A 227 -16.37 29.26 -3.36
CA ILE A 227 -14.99 28.76 -3.28
C ILE A 227 -14.99 27.25 -3.09
N THR A 228 -15.80 26.76 -2.15
CA THR A 228 -15.93 25.33 -1.85
C THR A 228 -16.42 24.55 -3.08
N GLY A 229 -17.42 25.06 -3.80
CA GLY A 229 -17.92 24.43 -5.02
C GLY A 229 -16.86 24.34 -6.13
N LEU A 230 -16.12 25.42 -6.38
CA LEU A 230 -15.03 25.43 -7.37
C LEU A 230 -13.92 24.44 -7.00
N ILE A 231 -13.56 24.42 -5.72
CA ILE A 231 -12.62 23.48 -5.13
C ILE A 231 -13.05 22.02 -5.37
N GLN A 232 -14.33 21.69 -5.13
CA GLN A 232 -14.86 20.36 -5.34
C GLN A 232 -14.81 19.96 -6.82
N ILE A 233 -15.15 20.87 -7.73
CA ILE A 233 -15.05 20.62 -9.18
C ILE A 233 -13.61 20.30 -9.58
N VAL A 234 -12.63 21.08 -9.11
CA VAL A 234 -11.22 20.83 -9.37
C VAL A 234 -10.78 19.48 -8.79
N GLY A 235 -11.21 19.15 -7.57
CA GLY A 235 -10.95 17.85 -6.94
C GLY A 235 -11.52 16.67 -7.74
N MET A 236 -12.75 16.81 -8.26
CA MET A 236 -13.40 15.80 -9.10
C MET A 236 -12.67 15.61 -10.43
N ILE A 237 -12.29 16.71 -11.10
CA ILE A 237 -11.49 16.66 -12.32
C ILE A 237 -10.15 15.97 -12.05
N TYR A 238 -9.49 16.31 -10.94
CA TYR A 238 -8.24 15.67 -10.55
C TYR A 238 -8.42 14.16 -10.39
N VAL A 239 -9.43 13.69 -9.65
CA VAL A 239 -9.67 12.25 -9.49
C VAL A 239 -9.98 11.60 -10.82
N ALA A 240 -10.84 12.22 -11.64
CA ALA A 240 -11.22 11.71 -12.95
C ALA A 240 -10.02 11.58 -13.92
N VAL A 241 -8.95 12.35 -13.73
CA VAL A 241 -7.75 12.31 -14.59
C VAL A 241 -6.63 11.49 -13.96
N VAL A 242 -6.26 11.78 -12.71
CA VAL A 242 -5.10 11.20 -12.04
C VAL A 242 -5.32 9.74 -11.69
N LEU A 243 -6.52 9.34 -11.27
CA LEU A 243 -6.78 7.94 -10.91
C LEU A 243 -6.67 7.02 -12.14
N PRO A 244 -7.32 7.31 -13.29
CA PRO A 244 -7.09 6.54 -14.51
C PRO A 244 -5.64 6.59 -14.99
N MET A 245 -4.94 7.73 -14.86
CA MET A 245 -3.53 7.85 -15.22
C MET A 245 -2.63 6.94 -14.37
N GLU A 246 -2.83 6.89 -13.05
CA GLU A 246 -2.09 6.00 -12.16
C GLU A 246 -2.39 4.51 -12.44
N CYS A 247 -3.66 4.18 -12.72
CA CYS A 247 -4.06 2.83 -13.15
C CYS A 247 -3.41 2.44 -14.47
N TYR A 248 -3.42 3.33 -15.47
CA TYR A 248 -2.79 3.11 -16.76
C TYR A 248 -1.28 2.94 -16.64
N ARG A 249 -0.62 3.77 -15.82
CA ARG A 249 0.81 3.65 -15.54
C ARG A 249 1.15 2.30 -14.91
N ALA A 250 0.39 1.86 -13.91
CA ALA A 250 0.58 0.55 -13.28
C ALA A 250 0.30 -0.62 -14.24
N TRP A 251 -0.56 -0.42 -15.24
CA TRP A 251 -0.82 -1.45 -16.25
C TRP A 251 0.30 -1.56 -17.29
N LYS A 252 0.79 -0.41 -17.76
CA LYS A 252 1.79 -0.32 -18.84
C LYS A 252 3.18 -0.80 -18.39
N ARG A 253 3.51 -0.63 -17.11
CA ARG A 253 4.84 -0.99 -16.60
C ARG A 253 4.98 -2.48 -16.28
N PRO A 254 6.17 -3.06 -16.52
CA PRO A 254 6.43 -4.47 -16.20
C PRO A 254 6.42 -4.74 -14.68
N ASP A 255 6.89 -3.77 -13.88
CA ASP A 255 6.93 -3.84 -12.42
C ASP A 255 5.57 -3.55 -11.75
N SER A 256 4.58 -3.11 -12.53
CA SER A 256 3.27 -2.66 -12.06
C SER A 256 3.32 -1.58 -10.96
N LEU A 257 4.35 -0.74 -10.91
CA LEU A 257 4.48 0.30 -9.86
C LEU A 257 3.73 1.59 -10.23
N ARG A 258 2.89 2.09 -9.30
CA ARG A 258 2.29 3.43 -9.35
C ARG A 258 3.31 4.49 -8.91
N LYS A 259 3.05 5.78 -9.17
CA LYS A 259 3.92 6.86 -8.63
C LYS A 259 3.94 6.85 -7.11
N GLY A 260 2.78 6.60 -6.49
CA GLY A 260 2.69 6.46 -5.04
C GLY A 260 3.54 5.32 -4.51
N ASP A 261 3.58 4.19 -5.23
CA ASP A 261 4.35 3.01 -4.84
C ASP A 261 5.86 3.33 -4.88
N GLU A 262 6.34 3.96 -5.96
CA GLU A 262 7.74 4.43 -6.09
C GLU A 262 8.13 5.43 -5.00
N PHE A 263 7.29 6.45 -4.80
CA PHE A 263 7.56 7.52 -3.83
C PHE A 263 7.62 6.98 -2.39
N ALA A 264 6.81 5.97 -2.08
CA ALA A 264 6.82 5.32 -0.78
C ALA A 264 7.88 4.21 -0.65
N GLY A 265 8.55 3.81 -1.75
CA GLY A 265 9.43 2.65 -1.75
C GLY A 265 8.70 1.33 -1.45
N THR A 266 7.47 1.19 -1.97
CA THR A 266 6.60 0.03 -1.74
C THR A 266 6.27 -0.66 -3.04
N MET A 267 5.81 -1.90 -2.95
CA MET A 267 5.22 -2.65 -4.05
C MET A 267 3.98 -3.39 -3.57
N VAL A 268 3.19 -3.88 -4.52
CA VAL A 268 2.04 -4.75 -4.23
C VAL A 268 2.43 -6.16 -4.64
N VAL A 269 2.13 -7.13 -3.78
CA VAL A 269 2.33 -8.57 -4.02
C VAL A 269 0.99 -9.30 -3.87
N GLU A 270 0.87 -10.47 -4.47
CA GLU A 270 -0.24 -11.36 -4.17
C GLU A 270 -0.04 -11.96 -2.77
N ALA A 271 -1.12 -12.02 -1.99
CA ALA A 271 -1.12 -12.58 -0.65
C ALA A 271 -2.46 -13.25 -0.38
N GLY A 272 -2.48 -14.27 0.49
CA GLY A 272 -3.74 -14.84 0.97
C GLY A 272 -4.57 -13.79 1.73
N MET A 273 -5.90 -13.95 1.69
CA MET A 273 -6.80 -13.14 2.51
C MET A 273 -6.54 -13.43 3.99
N ASP A 274 -6.33 -12.38 4.80
CA ASP A 274 -6.05 -12.52 6.22
C ASP A 274 -6.64 -11.33 7.01
N PHE A 275 -7.68 -11.59 7.79
CA PHE A 275 -8.35 -10.62 8.66
C PHE A 275 -7.96 -10.77 10.13
N SER A 276 -6.99 -11.64 10.46
CA SER A 276 -6.67 -12.00 11.85
C SER A 276 -5.98 -10.88 12.63
N ASN A 277 -5.23 -10.00 11.95
CA ASN A 277 -4.44 -8.94 12.58
C ASN A 277 -4.83 -7.56 12.03
N PRO A 278 -5.87 -6.90 12.57
CA PRO A 278 -6.37 -5.63 12.01
C PRO A 278 -5.38 -4.48 12.12
N LEU A 279 -4.49 -4.51 13.12
CA LEU A 279 -3.48 -3.49 13.37
C LEU A 279 -2.07 -4.04 13.14
N PRO A 280 -1.15 -3.24 12.59
CA PRO A 280 0.27 -3.61 12.51
C PRO A 280 0.85 -3.74 13.93
N ARG A 281 1.76 -4.69 14.10
CA ARG A 281 2.53 -4.87 15.33
C ARG A 281 3.68 -3.86 15.43
#